data_AF-A0A1Z5J7Z3-F1
#
_entry.id   AF-A0A1Z5J7Z3-F1
#
_cell.length_a   1.000
_cell.length_b   1.000
_cell.length_c   1.000
_cell.angle_alpha   90.00
_cell.angle_beta   90.00
_cell.angle_gamma   90.00
#
_symmetry.space_group_name_H-M   'P 1'
#
loop_
_entity.id
_entity.type
_entity.pdbx_description
1 polymer ?
#
loop_
_entity_poly.entity_id
_entity_poly.type
_entity_poly.pdbx_seq_one_letter_code
_entity_poly.pdbx_strand_id
1 'polypeptide(L)'
;MLFWGIAPVVGLSSSTTTNTCPNSSLTHLNVSLLRERIAAGRVYQQPNFFSKQQIDDILAEIYLLKQDGVFAPSGLSNTARGSQQAFGSQDRSVCVVPWWSEMLLQNNHTVSPVSMLLQQLRLQLADVLDRPTMSDPTLAHECYYSWSGKGSFLPRHMDERHEELKGPKGWLLPSRRSLSWLVYLSDENWTLEQNGGALRSFPQQTPPKQSPQHDGNLQVGWLLRQQKAVYLNSWYLLSGFNEPHCILYTVNKGNEKRYLTRPWLAELLQGTSVAEFLGRMRDQDSSGLQTTTLFLDPEDARDFALLENRSAWDRGELPEGSVVEDICPTRNLLVVFDSVMLPHQVEVIKEGNRIALAGWFHEQTQEFPVDLFAQT
;
A
#
# COMPACT_ATOMS: atom_id res chain seq x y z
N MET A 1 12.27 -4.09 5.34
CA MET A 1 12.52 -2.88 4.52
C MET A 1 13.95 -2.94 4.04
N LEU A 2 14.15 -3.48 2.84
CA LEU A 2 15.44 -3.41 2.16
C LEU A 2 15.61 -1.97 1.66
N PHE A 3 16.57 -1.26 2.24
CA PHE A 3 16.96 0.07 1.79
C PHE A 3 17.86 -0.09 0.57
N TRP A 4 17.42 0.42 -0.57
CA TRP A 4 18.32 0.78 -1.65
C TRP A 4 18.23 2.30 -1.80
N GLY A 5 19.29 2.98 -1.38
CA GLY A 5 19.43 4.42 -1.54
C GLY A 5 19.59 4.75 -3.02
N ILE A 6 18.69 5.56 -3.55
CA ILE A 6 18.80 6.13 -4.88
C ILE A 6 19.76 7.32 -4.77
N ALA A 7 20.84 7.31 -5.55
CA ALA A 7 21.74 8.46 -5.68
C ALA A 7 21.06 9.56 -6.51
N PRO A 8 21.27 10.85 -6.19
CA PRO A 8 20.66 11.95 -6.95
C PRO A 8 21.27 12.05 -8.35
N VAL A 9 20.41 12.05 -9.38
CA VAL A 9 20.80 12.29 -10.77
C VAL A 9 20.82 13.79 -11.04
N VAL A 10 21.99 14.29 -11.45
CA VAL A 10 22.21 15.68 -11.87
C VAL A 10 21.60 15.90 -13.25
N GLY A 11 20.85 17.00 -13.38
CA GLY A 11 20.00 17.30 -14.53
C GLY A 11 20.74 17.45 -15.86
N LEU A 12 20.16 16.84 -16.89
CA LEU A 12 20.41 17.15 -18.29
C LEU A 12 19.08 17.58 -18.93
N SER A 13 19.11 18.71 -19.63
CA SER A 13 17.97 19.26 -20.35
C SER A 13 17.58 18.35 -21.51
N SER A 14 16.33 17.88 -21.54
CA SER A 14 15.77 17.10 -22.65
C SER A 14 14.94 17.98 -23.58
N SER A 15 15.26 17.96 -24.88
CA SER A 15 14.38 18.47 -25.93
C SER A 15 13.22 17.51 -26.16
N THR A 16 11.99 18.02 -26.06
CA THR A 16 10.74 17.27 -26.20
C THR A 16 10.46 16.94 -27.67
N THR A 17 10.67 15.69 -28.07
CA THR A 17 10.07 15.12 -29.27
C THR A 17 8.86 14.30 -28.86
N THR A 18 7.66 14.79 -29.21
CA THR A 18 6.39 14.09 -29.00
C THR A 18 6.26 12.92 -29.98
N ASN A 19 6.80 11.76 -29.61
CA ASN A 19 6.46 10.50 -30.26
C ASN A 19 5.09 10.06 -29.77
N THR A 20 4.08 10.20 -30.63
CA THR A 20 2.75 9.62 -30.42
C THR A 20 2.87 8.10 -30.47
N CYS A 21 2.83 7.44 -29.31
CA CYS A 21 2.69 5.99 -29.23
C CYS A 21 1.40 5.55 -29.94
N PRO A 22 1.43 4.44 -30.70
CA PRO A 22 0.23 3.91 -31.33
C PRO A 22 -0.80 3.52 -30.26
N ASN A 23 -2.07 3.85 -30.53
CA ASN A 23 -3.25 3.53 -29.73
C ASN A 23 -3.48 2.00 -29.59
N SER A 24 -2.59 1.27 -28.91
CA SER A 24 -2.97 0.00 -28.30
C SER A 24 -3.72 0.35 -27.02
N SER A 25 -5.01 0.68 -27.16
CA SER A 25 -5.86 0.78 -25.99
C SER A 25 -5.73 -0.51 -25.18
N LEU A 26 -5.45 -0.40 -23.88
CA LEU A 26 -5.74 -1.44 -22.90
C LEU A 26 -7.26 -1.68 -22.90
N THR A 27 -7.77 -2.35 -23.95
CA THR A 27 -9.19 -2.67 -24.18
C THR A 27 -9.74 -3.70 -23.20
N HIS A 28 -8.95 -4.11 -22.21
CA HIS A 28 -9.23 -5.31 -21.41
C HIS A 28 -9.48 -5.06 -19.93
N LEU A 29 -9.25 -3.86 -19.39
CA LEU A 29 -9.68 -3.56 -18.02
C LEU A 29 -11.18 -3.28 -17.97
N ASN A 30 -11.90 -3.97 -17.09
CA ASN A 30 -13.25 -3.58 -16.75
C ASN A 30 -13.21 -2.36 -15.82
N VAL A 31 -13.13 -1.17 -16.42
CA VAL A 31 -12.97 0.12 -15.72
C VAL A 31 -14.06 0.36 -14.67
N SER A 32 -15.31 0.01 -14.97
CA SER A 32 -16.43 0.17 -14.03
C SER A 32 -16.25 -0.69 -12.79
N LEU A 33 -15.94 -1.98 -12.99
CA LEU A 33 -15.67 -2.90 -11.88
C LEU A 33 -14.42 -2.50 -11.10
N LEU A 34 -13.40 -1.98 -11.78
CA LEU A 34 -12.19 -1.47 -11.14
C LEU A 34 -12.50 -0.31 -10.19
N ARG A 35 -13.21 0.72 -10.66
CA ARG A 35 -13.62 1.85 -9.82
C ARG A 35 -14.45 1.37 -8.62
N GLU A 36 -15.42 0.50 -8.86
CA GLU A 36 -16.27 -0.06 -7.82
C GLU A 36 -15.47 -0.80 -6.74
N ARG A 37 -14.61 -1.74 -7.14
CA ARG A 37 -13.83 -2.57 -6.19
C ARG A 37 -12.83 -1.73 -5.41
N ILE A 38 -12.09 -0.83 -6.07
CA ILE A 38 -11.10 0.03 -5.39
C ILE A 38 -11.79 1.00 -4.44
N ALA A 39 -12.89 1.66 -4.85
CA ALA A 39 -13.65 2.56 -3.98
C ALA A 39 -14.27 1.84 -2.77
N ALA A 40 -14.60 0.55 -2.92
CA ALA A 40 -15.08 -0.29 -1.83
C ALA A 40 -13.95 -0.82 -0.92
N GLY A 41 -12.69 -0.45 -1.16
CA GLY A 41 -11.53 -0.96 -0.45
C GLY A 41 -11.30 -2.45 -0.67
N ARG A 42 -11.66 -2.99 -1.84
CA ARG A 42 -11.55 -4.42 -2.19
C ARG A 42 -10.54 -4.67 -3.31
N VAL A 43 -10.15 -5.92 -3.47
CA VAL A 43 -9.26 -6.34 -4.56
C VAL A 43 -10.01 -6.36 -5.89
N TYR A 44 -9.52 -5.63 -6.88
CA TYR A 44 -9.88 -5.79 -8.28
C TYR A 44 -9.10 -6.97 -8.88
N GLN A 45 -9.77 -7.76 -9.74
CA GLN A 45 -9.21 -8.96 -10.35
C GLN A 45 -9.46 -8.93 -11.86
N GLN A 46 -8.41 -9.17 -12.65
CA GLN A 46 -8.49 -9.27 -14.11
C GLN A 46 -7.77 -10.53 -14.58
N PRO A 47 -8.50 -11.59 -14.98
CA PRO A 47 -7.89 -12.78 -15.55
C PRO A 47 -7.38 -12.49 -16.97
N ASN A 48 -6.43 -13.33 -17.41
CA ASN A 48 -5.86 -13.30 -18.75
C ASN A 48 -5.22 -11.95 -19.11
N PHE A 49 -4.48 -11.36 -18.16
CA PHE A 49 -3.93 -10.01 -18.34
C PHE A 49 -2.82 -9.95 -19.40
N PHE A 50 -1.94 -10.94 -19.41
CA PHE A 50 -0.91 -11.11 -20.43
C PHE A 50 -1.29 -12.17 -21.46
N SER A 51 -0.68 -12.12 -22.65
CA SER A 51 -0.72 -13.23 -23.60
C SER A 51 0.08 -14.43 -23.08
N LYS A 52 -0.18 -15.62 -23.63
CA LYS A 52 0.59 -16.82 -23.28
C LYS A 52 2.10 -16.62 -23.52
N GLN A 53 2.48 -16.06 -24.67
CA GLN A 53 3.88 -15.80 -24.99
C GLN A 53 4.55 -14.89 -23.95
N GLN A 54 3.87 -13.80 -23.54
CA GLN A 54 4.38 -12.90 -22.51
C GLN A 54 4.59 -13.61 -21.16
N ILE A 55 3.67 -14.51 -20.78
CA ILE A 55 3.83 -15.31 -19.56
C ILE A 55 5.04 -16.23 -19.65
N ASP A 56 5.21 -16.92 -20.79
CA ASP A 56 6.33 -17.83 -21.02
C ASP A 56 7.67 -17.08 -20.99
N ASP A 57 7.73 -15.89 -21.60
CA ASP A 57 8.93 -15.02 -21.61
C ASP A 57 9.30 -14.54 -20.20
N ILE A 58 8.33 -14.06 -19.41
CA ILE A 58 8.57 -13.60 -18.03
C ILE A 58 9.05 -14.77 -17.16
N LEU A 59 8.41 -15.94 -17.28
CA LEU A 59 8.81 -17.11 -16.51
C LEU A 59 10.24 -17.53 -16.85
N ALA A 60 10.60 -17.59 -18.14
CA ALA A 60 11.96 -17.91 -18.56
C ALA A 60 13.00 -16.96 -17.94
N GLU A 61 12.72 -15.65 -17.94
CA GLU A 61 13.58 -14.64 -17.28
C GLU A 61 13.69 -14.90 -15.77
N ILE A 62 12.58 -15.14 -15.08
CA ILE A 62 12.56 -15.43 -13.64
C ILE A 62 13.40 -16.67 -13.31
N TYR A 63 13.27 -17.75 -14.09
CA TYR A 63 14.03 -18.98 -13.87
C TYR A 63 15.55 -18.75 -14.05
N LEU A 64 15.95 -17.99 -15.07
CA LEU A 64 17.35 -17.61 -15.28
C LEU A 64 17.90 -16.80 -14.11
N LEU A 65 17.19 -15.73 -13.71
CA LEU A 65 17.58 -14.89 -12.57
C LEU A 65 17.65 -15.67 -11.24
N LYS A 66 16.78 -16.68 -11.08
CA LYS A 66 16.79 -17.56 -9.91
C LYS A 66 17.99 -18.50 -9.94
N GLN A 67 18.32 -19.08 -11.09
CA GLN A 67 19.51 -19.92 -11.29
C GLN A 67 20.80 -19.14 -11.05
N ASP A 68 20.83 -17.87 -11.46
CA ASP A 68 21.96 -16.97 -11.28
C ASP A 68 22.10 -16.44 -9.84
N GLY A 69 21.17 -16.78 -8.94
CA GLY A 69 21.24 -16.42 -7.52
C GLY A 69 20.95 -14.94 -7.22
N VAL A 70 20.31 -14.22 -8.14
CA VAL A 70 20.03 -12.78 -8.00
C VAL A 70 18.90 -12.49 -7.01
N PHE A 71 18.04 -13.48 -6.75
CA PHE A 71 16.95 -13.37 -5.78
C PHE A 71 17.48 -13.24 -4.35
N ALA A 72 17.06 -12.17 -3.66
CA ALA A 72 17.37 -11.95 -2.25
C ALA A 72 16.19 -12.36 -1.36
N PRO A 73 16.41 -12.94 -0.18
CA PRO A 73 15.36 -13.11 0.82
C PRO A 73 14.69 -11.76 1.14
N SER A 74 13.36 -11.78 1.22
CA SER A 74 12.54 -10.60 1.50
C SER A 74 11.32 -11.02 2.29
N GLY A 75 11.39 -10.84 3.60
CA GLY A 75 10.30 -11.19 4.52
C GLY A 75 10.08 -10.15 5.60
N LEU A 76 8.82 -9.96 5.95
CA LEU A 76 8.37 -9.64 7.31
C LEU A 76 7.93 -10.97 7.96
N SER A 77 8.70 -12.06 7.84
CA SER A 77 8.30 -13.37 8.37
C SER A 77 8.30 -13.36 9.90
N ASN A 78 7.45 -14.19 10.53
CA ASN A 78 7.35 -14.28 12.01
C ASN A 78 8.64 -14.75 12.70
N THR A 79 9.69 -15.13 11.96
CA THR A 79 11.02 -15.40 12.53
C THR A 79 11.78 -14.13 12.87
N ALA A 80 11.34 -12.96 12.39
CA ALA A 80 11.90 -11.65 12.74
C ALA A 80 11.52 -11.25 14.19
N ARG A 81 12.24 -11.77 15.18
CA ARG A 81 12.19 -11.26 16.56
C ARG A 81 13.20 -10.12 16.72
N GLY A 82 12.75 -8.89 16.50
CA GLY A 82 13.57 -7.69 16.74
C GLY A 82 14.71 -7.53 15.72
N SER A 83 15.89 -7.13 16.20
CA SER A 83 17.05 -6.73 15.36
C SER A 83 17.82 -7.89 14.70
N GLN A 84 17.46 -9.15 15.00
CA GLN A 84 18.06 -10.33 14.38
C GLN A 84 17.06 -10.98 13.40
N GLN A 85 16.99 -10.44 12.19
CA GLN A 85 16.21 -11.03 11.10
C GLN A 85 16.95 -12.26 10.54
N ALA A 86 16.66 -13.44 11.08
CA ALA A 86 17.10 -14.68 10.46
C ALA A 86 16.06 -15.10 9.40
N PHE A 87 16.40 -14.89 8.13
CA PHE A 87 15.60 -15.40 7.02
C PHE A 87 15.84 -16.91 6.89
N GLY A 88 14.75 -17.68 6.90
CA GLY A 88 14.78 -19.12 6.64
C GLY A 88 14.81 -19.43 5.14
N SER A 89 15.16 -20.67 4.80
CA SER A 89 15.09 -21.16 3.41
C SER A 89 13.67 -21.20 2.83
N GLN A 90 12.66 -21.10 3.70
CA GLN A 90 11.24 -21.07 3.34
C GLN A 90 10.69 -19.65 3.20
N ASP A 91 11.51 -18.62 3.38
CA ASP A 91 11.04 -17.23 3.21
C ASP A 91 10.89 -16.87 1.74
N ARG A 92 9.98 -15.92 1.48
CA ARG A 92 9.84 -15.29 0.18
C ARG A 92 11.18 -14.70 -0.25
N SER A 93 11.51 -14.86 -1.53
CA SER A 93 12.62 -14.16 -2.17
C SER A 93 12.12 -13.23 -3.26
N VAL A 94 12.81 -12.11 -3.48
CA VAL A 94 12.45 -11.11 -4.49
C VAL A 94 13.67 -10.74 -5.35
N CYS A 95 13.42 -10.33 -6.57
CA CYS A 95 14.40 -9.75 -7.49
C CYS A 95 13.79 -8.50 -8.10
N VAL A 96 14.47 -7.35 -8.00
CA VAL A 96 14.03 -6.14 -8.71
C VAL A 96 14.05 -6.41 -10.21
N VAL A 97 13.02 -5.95 -10.91
CA VAL A 97 12.91 -6.14 -12.36
C VAL A 97 13.91 -5.20 -13.05
N PRO A 98 14.93 -5.74 -13.76
CA PRO A 98 16.07 -4.93 -14.23
C PRO A 98 15.68 -3.79 -15.18
N TRP A 99 14.66 -4.02 -16.01
CA TRP A 99 14.22 -3.07 -17.05
C TRP A 99 13.24 -2.01 -16.55
N TRP A 100 12.78 -2.07 -15.30
CA TRP A 100 11.68 -1.22 -14.83
C TRP A 100 12.03 0.26 -14.75
N SER A 101 13.16 0.60 -14.11
CA SER A 101 13.59 1.99 -13.91
C SER A 101 13.89 2.69 -15.24
N GLU A 102 14.54 1.99 -16.16
CA GLU A 102 14.87 2.51 -17.49
C GLU A 102 13.62 2.77 -18.33
N MET A 103 12.61 1.90 -18.21
CA MET A 103 11.35 2.05 -18.92
C MET A 103 10.60 3.30 -18.47
N LEU A 104 10.52 3.56 -17.16
CA LEU A 104 9.83 4.73 -16.61
C LEU A 104 10.39 6.04 -17.16
N LEU A 105 11.72 6.12 -17.28
CA LEU A 105 12.43 7.32 -17.75
C LEU A 105 12.47 7.44 -19.28
N GLN A 106 11.87 6.51 -20.03
CA GLN A 106 11.86 6.46 -21.50
C GLN A 106 13.26 6.49 -22.14
N ASN A 107 14.28 6.07 -21.39
CA ASN A 107 15.69 6.22 -21.79
C ASN A 107 16.20 5.08 -22.67
N ASN A 108 15.38 4.08 -23.02
CA ASN A 108 15.85 2.88 -23.70
C ASN A 108 15.04 2.50 -24.95
N HIS A 109 15.75 2.04 -25.99
CA HIS A 109 15.20 1.70 -27.30
C HIS A 109 14.65 0.26 -27.38
N THR A 110 14.88 -0.57 -26.36
CA THR A 110 14.44 -1.97 -26.33
C THR A 110 13.32 -2.13 -25.30
N VAL A 111 12.10 -1.80 -25.71
CA VAL A 111 10.93 -1.86 -24.82
C VAL A 111 10.26 -3.23 -24.95
N SER A 112 10.26 -4.02 -23.87
CA SER A 112 9.51 -5.28 -23.83
C SER A 112 8.01 -5.00 -23.95
N PRO A 113 7.22 -5.82 -24.67
CA PRO A 113 5.76 -5.71 -24.67
C PRO A 113 5.15 -5.73 -23.26
N VAL A 114 5.77 -6.43 -22.30
CA VAL A 114 5.34 -6.48 -20.90
C VAL A 114 5.52 -5.13 -20.22
N SER A 115 6.66 -4.47 -20.44
CA SER A 115 6.98 -3.20 -19.81
C SER A 115 6.06 -2.08 -20.32
N MET A 116 5.74 -2.06 -21.62
CA MET A 116 4.74 -1.15 -22.18
C MET A 116 3.36 -1.35 -21.54
N LEU A 117 2.93 -2.61 -21.36
CA LEU A 117 1.61 -2.90 -20.82
C LEU A 117 1.48 -2.44 -19.35
N LEU A 118 2.52 -2.63 -18.54
CA LEU A 118 2.53 -2.14 -17.16
C LEU A 118 2.57 -0.62 -17.06
N GLN A 119 3.28 0.05 -17.97
CA GLN A 119 3.27 1.51 -18.06
C GLN A 119 1.89 2.03 -18.44
N GLN A 120 1.25 1.41 -19.43
CA GLN A 120 -0.11 1.75 -19.81
C GLN A 120 -1.09 1.49 -18.66
N LEU A 121 -0.92 0.38 -17.91
CA LEU A 121 -1.72 0.07 -16.73
C LEU A 121 -1.61 1.20 -15.70
N ARG A 122 -0.38 1.66 -15.39
CA ARG A 122 -0.15 2.77 -14.46
C ARG A 122 -0.87 4.05 -14.89
N LEU A 123 -0.71 4.45 -16.15
CA LEU A 123 -1.33 5.68 -16.68
C LEU A 123 -2.86 5.59 -16.69
N GLN A 124 -3.40 4.42 -17.07
CA GLN A 124 -4.84 4.20 -17.05
C GLN A 124 -5.41 4.19 -15.63
N LEU A 125 -4.72 3.58 -14.67
CA LEU A 125 -5.14 3.61 -13.26
C LEU A 125 -5.09 5.03 -12.69
N ALA A 126 -4.09 5.84 -13.06
CA ALA A 126 -3.98 7.23 -12.64
C ALA A 126 -5.17 8.06 -13.11
N ASP A 127 -5.57 7.90 -14.37
CA ASP A 127 -6.75 8.56 -14.93
C ASP A 127 -8.07 8.03 -14.33
N VAL A 128 -8.23 6.71 -14.30
CA VAL A 128 -9.48 6.08 -13.85
C VAL A 128 -9.76 6.31 -12.37
N LEU A 129 -8.74 6.41 -11.54
CA LEU A 129 -8.90 6.59 -10.10
C LEU A 129 -8.69 8.04 -9.65
N ASP A 130 -8.53 8.97 -10.59
CA ASP A 130 -8.29 10.40 -10.33
C ASP A 130 -7.06 10.63 -9.41
N ARG A 131 -5.93 10.02 -9.78
CA ARG A 131 -4.65 10.07 -9.07
C ARG A 131 -3.55 10.60 -9.99
N PRO A 132 -3.58 11.89 -10.35
CA PRO A 132 -2.72 12.43 -11.41
C PRO A 132 -1.23 12.33 -11.09
N THR A 133 -0.81 12.48 -9.83
CA THR A 133 0.62 12.38 -9.47
C THR A 133 1.18 10.98 -9.67
N MET A 134 0.36 9.93 -9.69
CA MET A 134 0.78 8.57 -10.01
C MET A 134 1.28 8.42 -11.45
N SER A 135 0.95 9.37 -12.34
CA SER A 135 1.48 9.42 -13.70
C SER A 135 2.92 9.92 -13.79
N ASP A 136 3.45 10.56 -12.75
CA ASP A 136 4.83 11.06 -12.73
C ASP A 136 5.84 9.88 -12.73
N PRO A 137 6.66 9.72 -13.79
CA PRO A 137 7.62 8.62 -13.88
C PRO A 137 8.82 8.76 -12.94
N THR A 138 9.03 9.92 -12.32
CA THR A 138 10.16 10.20 -11.44
C THR A 138 9.93 9.74 -9.99
N LEU A 139 8.68 9.38 -9.65
CA LEU A 139 8.37 8.78 -8.36
C LEU A 139 8.95 7.37 -8.24
N ALA A 140 9.04 6.88 -7.01
CA ALA A 140 9.70 5.62 -6.69
C ALA A 140 8.83 4.38 -7.03
N HIS A 141 8.18 4.34 -8.19
CA HIS A 141 7.39 3.18 -8.63
C HIS A 141 8.21 1.90 -8.57
N GLU A 142 7.67 0.87 -7.94
CA GLU A 142 8.38 -0.37 -7.66
C GLU A 142 7.89 -1.49 -8.60
N CYS A 143 8.81 -2.36 -9.03
CA CYS A 143 8.50 -3.55 -9.82
C CYS A 143 9.55 -4.64 -9.52
N TYR A 144 9.09 -5.82 -9.14
CA TYR A 144 9.93 -6.94 -8.74
C TYR A 144 9.27 -8.29 -9.05
N TYR A 145 10.11 -9.29 -9.29
CA TYR A 145 9.71 -10.69 -9.27
C TYR A 145 9.67 -11.17 -7.83
N SER A 146 8.64 -11.94 -7.48
CA SER A 146 8.45 -12.56 -6.18
C SER A 146 8.37 -14.06 -6.34
N TRP A 147 9.14 -14.79 -5.54
CA TRP A 147 9.16 -16.26 -5.52
C TRP A 147 8.96 -16.76 -4.09
N SER A 148 7.90 -17.54 -3.89
CA SER A 148 7.57 -18.14 -2.59
C SER A 148 7.31 -19.64 -2.76
N GLY A 149 7.95 -20.47 -1.94
CA GLY A 149 7.83 -21.93 -1.97
C GLY A 149 6.94 -22.46 -0.85
N LYS A 150 6.88 -23.80 -0.72
CA LYS A 150 6.19 -24.48 0.36
C LYS A 150 6.61 -23.95 1.74
N GLY A 151 5.63 -23.69 2.61
CA GLY A 151 5.85 -23.16 3.96
C GLY A 151 6.01 -21.64 4.03
N SER A 152 6.22 -20.94 2.90
CA SER A 152 6.19 -19.48 2.88
C SER A 152 4.81 -18.95 3.26
N PHE A 153 4.79 -17.87 4.03
CA PHE A 153 3.60 -17.07 4.33
C PHE A 153 4.04 -15.62 4.58
N LEU A 154 3.10 -14.68 4.53
CA LEU A 154 3.34 -13.28 4.86
C LEU A 154 2.27 -12.84 5.85
N PRO A 155 2.61 -12.43 7.09
CA PRO A 155 1.63 -12.02 8.09
C PRO A 155 0.84 -10.80 7.63
N ARG A 156 -0.24 -10.53 8.38
CA ARG A 156 -1.11 -9.39 8.08
C ARG A 156 -0.36 -8.07 8.14
N HIS A 157 -0.55 -7.26 7.11
CA HIS A 157 0.08 -5.94 7.00
C HIS A 157 -0.77 -5.01 6.12
N MET A 158 -0.35 -3.75 6.14
CA MET A 158 -0.71 -2.72 5.15
C MET A 158 0.52 -2.45 4.29
N ASP A 159 0.31 -2.25 2.99
CA ASP A 159 1.40 -1.91 2.07
C ASP A 159 1.81 -0.44 2.15
N GLU A 160 0.86 0.43 2.50
CA GLU A 160 1.11 1.83 2.81
C GLU A 160 0.45 2.27 4.13
N ARG A 161 1.05 3.27 4.77
CA ARG A 161 0.58 3.87 6.02
C ARG A 161 0.72 5.38 5.93
N HIS A 162 -0.01 6.07 6.79
CA HIS A 162 0.28 7.47 7.08
C HIS A 162 1.73 7.62 7.55
N GLU A 163 2.38 8.69 7.12
CA GLU A 163 3.80 8.98 7.30
C GLU A 163 4.18 8.97 8.80
N GLU A 164 3.36 9.60 9.65
CA GLU A 164 3.47 9.55 11.11
C GLU A 164 3.50 8.13 11.71
N LEU A 165 2.84 7.15 11.08
CA LEU A 165 2.81 5.76 11.55
C LEU A 165 4.07 4.96 11.18
N LYS A 166 4.98 5.54 10.37
CA LYS A 166 6.23 4.92 9.93
C LYS A 166 7.44 5.32 10.80
N GLY A 167 7.23 6.14 11.82
CA GLY A 167 8.30 6.70 12.66
C GLY A 167 9.19 7.69 11.88
N PRO A 168 10.47 7.86 12.27
CA PRO A 168 11.34 8.92 11.74
C PRO A 168 11.56 8.90 10.22
N LYS A 169 11.25 7.77 9.56
CA LYS A 169 11.45 7.59 8.12
C LYS A 169 10.24 7.94 7.27
N GLY A 170 9.08 8.20 7.90
CA GLY A 170 7.82 8.38 7.19
C GLY A 170 7.81 9.55 6.23
N TRP A 171 8.54 10.61 6.58
CA TRP A 171 8.59 11.88 5.86
C TRP A 171 9.85 12.04 4.98
N LEU A 172 10.69 11.00 4.86
CA LEU A 172 11.96 11.11 4.12
C LEU A 172 11.80 11.00 2.60
N LEU A 173 10.73 10.37 2.13
CA LEU A 173 10.53 10.11 0.71
C LEU A 173 9.46 11.05 0.16
N PRO A 174 9.65 11.62 -1.04
CA PRO A 174 8.67 12.53 -1.67
C PRO A 174 7.47 11.79 -2.27
N SER A 175 7.43 10.45 -2.14
CA SER A 175 6.40 9.61 -2.72
C SER A 175 6.03 8.46 -1.78
N ARG A 176 4.81 7.96 -1.95
CA ARG A 176 4.21 6.87 -1.18
C ARG A 176 3.51 5.90 -2.12
N ARG A 177 3.32 4.67 -1.68
CA ARG A 177 2.63 3.62 -2.41
C ARG A 177 1.14 3.95 -2.46
N SER A 178 0.64 4.21 -3.66
CA SER A 178 -0.78 4.50 -3.90
C SER A 178 -1.56 3.20 -4.12
N LEU A 179 -1.10 2.40 -5.09
CA LEU A 179 -1.73 1.15 -5.47
C LEU A 179 -0.73 0.01 -5.45
N SER A 180 -1.19 -1.13 -4.96
CA SER A 180 -0.47 -2.40 -5.02
C SER A 180 -1.00 -3.20 -6.20
N TRP A 181 -0.11 -3.77 -6.99
CA TRP A 181 -0.48 -4.60 -8.12
C TRP A 181 0.37 -5.86 -8.19
N LEU A 182 -0.24 -6.97 -8.60
CA LEU A 182 0.45 -8.23 -8.84
C LEU A 182 -0.15 -8.93 -10.05
N VAL A 183 0.68 -9.56 -10.86
CA VAL A 183 0.27 -10.57 -11.84
C VAL A 183 0.83 -11.90 -11.41
N TYR A 184 -0.06 -12.84 -11.12
CA TYR A 184 0.34 -14.18 -10.69
C TYR A 184 0.89 -15.00 -11.84
N LEU A 185 2.01 -15.67 -11.58
CA LEU A 185 2.74 -16.54 -12.51
C LEU A 185 2.94 -17.94 -11.91
N SER A 186 2.16 -18.28 -10.88
CA SER A 186 2.24 -19.54 -10.14
C SER A 186 2.12 -20.77 -11.05
N ASP A 187 2.45 -21.95 -10.52
CA ASP A 187 2.28 -23.23 -11.20
C ASP A 187 0.88 -23.40 -11.82
N GLU A 188 0.79 -24.17 -12.92
CA GLU A 188 -0.49 -24.40 -13.60
C GLU A 188 -1.49 -25.12 -12.69
N ASN A 189 -2.78 -24.84 -12.90
CA ASN A 189 -3.88 -25.46 -12.15
C ASN A 189 -3.82 -25.22 -10.62
N TRP A 190 -3.24 -24.09 -10.18
CA TRP A 190 -3.18 -23.72 -8.77
C TRP A 190 -4.58 -23.68 -8.13
N THR A 191 -4.74 -24.37 -7.00
CA THR A 191 -5.97 -24.30 -6.18
C THR A 191 -5.64 -24.02 -4.73
N LEU A 192 -6.55 -23.34 -4.02
CA LEU A 192 -6.35 -23.05 -2.59
C LEU A 192 -6.37 -24.30 -1.71
N GLU A 193 -7.16 -25.31 -2.11
CA GLU A 193 -7.27 -26.56 -1.37
C GLU A 193 -5.92 -27.30 -1.34
N GLN A 194 -5.33 -27.52 -2.52
CA GLN A 194 -4.08 -28.25 -2.68
C GLN A 194 -2.86 -27.40 -2.33
N ASN A 195 -2.77 -26.18 -2.85
CA ASN A 195 -1.54 -25.38 -2.82
C ASN A 195 -1.55 -24.31 -1.72
N GLY A 196 -2.71 -23.89 -1.19
CA GLY A 196 -2.78 -22.76 -0.27
C GLY A 196 -2.35 -21.44 -0.92
N GLY A 197 -1.63 -20.59 -0.19
CA GLY A 197 -1.00 -19.39 -0.75
C GLY A 197 -1.97 -18.26 -1.15
N ALA A 198 -3.20 -18.27 -0.63
CA ALA A 198 -4.18 -17.22 -0.92
C ALA A 198 -3.64 -15.84 -0.55
N LEU A 199 -3.92 -14.84 -1.39
CA LEU A 199 -3.92 -13.45 -0.91
C LEU A 199 -5.22 -13.26 -0.13
N ARG A 200 -5.13 -13.31 1.20
CA ARG A 200 -6.25 -13.08 2.10
C ARG A 200 -6.32 -11.61 2.43
N SER A 201 -7.40 -10.96 2.04
CA SER A 201 -7.65 -9.55 2.31
C SER A 201 -8.80 -9.36 3.28
N PHE A 202 -8.81 -8.22 3.97
CA PHE A 202 -9.76 -7.89 5.02
C PHE A 202 -10.48 -6.56 4.74
N PRO A 203 -11.24 -6.46 3.63
CA PRO A 203 -11.98 -5.24 3.32
C PRO A 203 -13.08 -4.99 4.36
N GLN A 204 -13.47 -3.73 4.49
CA GLN A 204 -14.60 -3.35 5.34
C GLN A 204 -15.91 -3.97 4.82
N GLN A 205 -16.72 -4.48 5.75
CA GLN A 205 -18.05 -5.02 5.43
C GLN A 205 -18.93 -3.95 4.80
N THR A 206 -18.86 -2.72 5.34
CA THR A 206 -19.56 -1.56 4.80
C THR A 206 -18.56 -0.41 4.65
N PRO A 207 -17.90 -0.31 3.48
CA PRO A 207 -16.84 0.67 3.29
C PRO A 207 -17.40 2.10 3.34
N PRO A 208 -16.64 3.06 3.88
CA PRO A 208 -17.00 4.47 3.80
C PRO A 208 -17.10 4.89 2.32
N LYS A 209 -17.99 5.84 2.02
CA LYS A 209 -18.10 6.41 0.67
C LYS A 209 -16.96 7.39 0.36
N GLN A 210 -16.21 7.79 1.38
CA GLN A 210 -15.11 8.73 1.25
C GLN A 210 -13.85 8.06 0.69
N SER A 211 -13.02 8.86 0.02
CA SER A 211 -11.72 8.45 -0.53
C SER A 211 -10.75 7.99 0.58
N PRO A 212 -9.79 7.09 0.30
CA PRO A 212 -8.67 6.76 1.21
C PRO A 212 -7.84 7.94 1.67
N GLN A 213 -7.92 9.06 0.96
CA GLN A 213 -7.18 10.27 1.25
C GLN A 213 -8.06 11.51 1.19
N HIS A 214 -7.70 12.53 1.96
CA HIS A 214 -8.34 13.84 1.96
C HIS A 214 -7.30 14.94 2.26
N ASP A 215 -7.16 15.92 1.37
CA ASP A 215 -6.15 17.00 1.45
C ASP A 215 -4.72 16.47 1.70
N GLY A 216 -4.33 15.39 1.02
CA GLY A 216 -3.02 14.73 1.20
C GLY A 216 -2.92 13.82 2.42
N ASN A 217 -3.84 13.93 3.38
CA ASN A 217 -3.88 13.12 4.60
C ASN A 217 -4.44 11.73 4.31
N LEU A 218 -3.81 10.70 4.86
CA LEU A 218 -4.25 9.31 4.71
C LEU A 218 -5.26 8.90 5.77
N GLN A 219 -6.15 7.99 5.37
CA GLN A 219 -7.03 7.28 6.30
C GLN A 219 -6.19 6.43 7.27
N VAL A 220 -6.49 6.55 8.57
CA VAL A 220 -5.84 5.77 9.64
C VAL A 220 -6.83 4.90 10.42
N GLY A 221 -8.13 5.08 10.19
CA GLY A 221 -9.17 4.31 10.83
C GLY A 221 -10.56 4.62 10.27
N TRP A 222 -11.58 4.23 11.01
CA TRP A 222 -12.98 4.44 10.66
C TRP A 222 -13.84 4.60 11.92
N LEU A 223 -14.99 5.23 11.74
CA LEU A 223 -16.10 5.23 12.69
C LEU A 223 -17.10 4.18 12.21
N LEU A 224 -17.18 3.04 12.92
CA LEU A 224 -17.88 1.84 12.46
C LEU A 224 -19.38 2.05 12.26
N ARG A 225 -20.08 2.59 13.27
CA ARG A 225 -21.52 2.88 13.24
C ARG A 225 -21.83 4.00 12.25
N GLN A 226 -20.96 5.00 12.16
CA GLN A 226 -21.15 6.14 11.25
C GLN A 226 -20.75 5.84 9.79
N GLN A 227 -20.01 4.76 9.54
CA GLN A 227 -19.45 4.39 8.23
C GLN A 227 -18.62 5.54 7.62
N LYS A 228 -17.77 6.16 8.43
CA LYS A 228 -16.92 7.29 7.99
C LYS A 228 -15.44 6.93 8.09
N ALA A 229 -14.69 7.32 7.08
CA ALA A 229 -13.22 7.30 7.13
C ALA A 229 -12.72 8.32 8.16
N VAL A 230 -11.65 7.94 8.88
CA VAL A 230 -10.94 8.82 9.81
C VAL A 230 -9.55 9.08 9.26
N TYR A 231 -9.22 10.36 9.08
CA TYR A 231 -7.94 10.83 8.56
C TYR A 231 -7.09 11.40 9.69
N LEU A 232 -5.77 11.29 9.55
CA LEU A 232 -4.80 11.92 10.43
C LEU A 232 -4.19 13.12 9.73
N ASN A 233 -4.25 14.31 10.32
CA ASN A 233 -3.47 15.46 9.88
C ASN A 233 -2.33 15.69 10.86
N SER A 234 -1.08 15.47 10.42
CA SER A 234 0.13 15.68 11.22
C SER A 234 0.58 17.14 11.31
N TRP A 235 -0.03 18.04 10.54
CA TRP A 235 0.41 19.43 10.35
C TRP A 235 -0.65 20.43 10.80
N TYR A 236 -1.47 20.08 11.78
CA TYR A 236 -2.49 20.98 12.29
C TYR A 236 -1.86 22.12 13.10
N LEU A 237 -2.18 23.36 12.72
CA LEU A 237 -1.67 24.57 13.38
C LEU A 237 -2.66 25.11 14.39
N LEU A 238 -2.20 25.24 15.62
CA LEU A 238 -2.92 25.96 16.67
C LEU A 238 -2.46 27.42 16.70
N SER A 239 -3.41 28.34 16.76
CA SER A 239 -3.10 29.76 16.92
C SER A 239 -2.29 29.98 18.21
N GLY A 240 -1.15 30.64 18.08
CA GLY A 240 -0.23 30.91 19.20
C GLY A 240 0.80 29.81 19.47
N PHE A 241 0.84 28.75 18.67
CA PHE A 241 1.85 27.69 18.76
C PHE A 241 2.67 27.62 17.48
N ASN A 242 3.98 27.41 17.61
CA ASN A 242 4.91 27.31 16.47
C ASN A 242 5.12 25.86 16.00
N GLU A 243 4.61 24.88 16.76
CA GLU A 243 4.82 23.46 16.48
C GLU A 243 3.56 22.80 15.88
N PRO A 244 3.71 21.96 14.85
CA PRO A 244 2.60 21.25 14.26
C PRO A 244 2.04 20.19 15.22
N HIS A 245 0.71 20.08 15.25
CA HIS A 245 0.00 19.09 16.02
C HIS A 245 -0.61 18.04 15.10
N CYS A 246 -0.74 16.83 15.62
CA CYS A 246 -1.57 15.80 15.05
C CYS A 246 -3.04 16.03 15.44
N ILE A 247 -3.97 15.76 14.51
CA ILE A 247 -5.40 15.74 14.77
C ILE A 247 -6.12 14.67 13.96
N LEU A 248 -7.08 13.95 14.56
CA LEU A 248 -8.00 13.07 13.85
C LEU A 248 -9.23 13.84 13.41
N TYR A 249 -9.69 13.58 12.19
CA TYR A 249 -10.92 14.17 11.67
C TYR A 249 -11.66 13.22 10.73
N THR A 250 -12.96 13.47 10.58
CA THR A 250 -13.78 12.91 9.51
C THR A 250 -14.24 14.03 8.58
N VAL A 251 -14.66 13.67 7.37
CA VAL A 251 -15.25 14.59 6.40
C VAL A 251 -16.78 14.40 6.35
N ASN A 252 -17.52 15.50 6.48
CA ASN A 252 -18.98 15.54 6.35
C ASN A 252 -19.40 15.85 4.90
N LYS A 253 -20.71 15.93 4.66
CA LYS A 253 -21.23 16.40 3.36
C LYS A 253 -20.72 17.81 3.07
N GLY A 254 -20.28 18.06 1.84
CA GLY A 254 -19.73 19.36 1.43
C GLY A 254 -18.24 19.55 1.76
N ASN A 255 -17.50 18.47 2.02
CA ASN A 255 -16.05 18.49 2.28
C ASN A 255 -15.64 19.21 3.58
N GLU A 256 -16.57 19.35 4.53
CA GLU A 256 -16.29 19.98 5.83
C GLU A 256 -15.62 19.01 6.79
N LYS A 257 -14.54 19.45 7.44
CA LYS A 257 -13.81 18.66 8.45
C LYS A 257 -14.52 18.74 9.81
N ARG A 258 -14.82 17.58 10.39
CA ARG A 258 -15.21 17.44 11.80
C ARG A 258 -14.08 16.78 12.57
N TYR A 259 -13.44 17.54 13.45
CA TYR A 259 -12.39 17.02 14.32
C TYR A 259 -12.96 16.04 15.34
N LEU A 260 -12.26 14.95 15.57
CA LEU A 260 -12.65 13.87 16.50
C LEU A 260 -11.90 13.97 17.82
N THR A 261 -10.77 14.67 17.81
CA THR A 261 -9.79 14.71 18.89
C THR A 261 -9.32 16.13 19.12
N ARG A 262 -8.87 16.42 20.34
CA ARG A 262 -8.02 17.59 20.61
C ARG A 262 -6.71 17.45 19.83
N PRO A 263 -6.05 18.53 19.42
CA PRO A 263 -4.70 18.45 18.85
C PRO A 263 -3.71 17.86 19.86
N TRP A 264 -2.75 17.05 19.39
CA TRP A 264 -1.69 16.47 20.23
C TRP A 264 -0.33 16.53 19.54
N LEU A 265 0.74 16.63 20.31
CA LEU A 265 2.10 16.59 19.77
C LEU A 265 2.54 15.15 19.51
N ALA A 266 3.29 14.92 18.43
CA ALA A 266 3.93 13.62 18.17
C ALA A 266 4.91 13.23 19.30
N GLU A 267 5.45 14.20 20.04
CA GLU A 267 6.31 13.93 21.20
C GLU A 267 5.59 13.20 22.35
N LEU A 268 4.27 13.35 22.47
CA LEU A 268 3.47 12.66 23.49
C LEU A 268 3.46 11.13 23.32
N LEU A 269 3.98 10.64 22.20
CA LEU A 269 4.12 9.22 21.95
C LEU A 269 5.14 8.55 22.89
N GLN A 270 6.14 9.27 23.43
CA GLN A 270 7.11 8.75 24.42
C GLN A 270 7.70 7.36 24.07
N GLY A 271 7.97 7.10 22.79
CA GLY A 271 8.50 5.81 22.31
C GLY A 271 7.44 4.73 22.01
N THR A 272 6.15 5.03 22.16
CA THR A 272 5.04 4.21 21.64
C THR A 272 4.75 4.56 20.18
N SER A 273 4.19 3.63 19.42
CA SER A 273 3.70 3.97 18.08
C SER A 273 2.40 4.80 18.17
N VAL A 274 2.13 5.63 17.17
CA VAL A 274 0.86 6.37 17.07
C VAL A 274 -0.35 5.44 17.14
N ALA A 275 -0.29 4.26 16.50
CA ALA A 275 -1.38 3.28 16.54
C ALA A 275 -1.65 2.78 17.97
N GLU A 276 -0.60 2.45 18.73
CA GLU A 276 -0.74 2.06 20.14
C GLU A 276 -1.26 3.20 21.01
N PHE A 277 -0.75 4.42 20.79
CA PHE A 277 -1.22 5.63 21.47
C PHE A 277 -2.72 5.83 21.24
N LEU A 278 -3.16 5.84 19.98
CA LEU A 278 -4.57 6.02 19.63
C LEU A 278 -5.45 4.90 20.17
N GLY A 279 -4.99 3.64 20.13
CA GLY A 279 -5.72 2.51 20.71
C GLY A 279 -5.90 2.67 22.22
N ARG A 280 -4.85 3.06 22.95
CA ARG A 280 -4.92 3.33 24.39
C ARG A 280 -5.87 4.48 24.71
N MET A 281 -5.77 5.60 23.98
CA MET A 281 -6.63 6.77 24.19
C MET A 281 -8.09 6.45 23.90
N ARG A 282 -8.36 5.68 22.84
CA ARG A 282 -9.69 5.17 22.51
C ARG A 282 -10.29 4.41 23.70
N ASP A 283 -9.55 3.42 24.22
CA ASP A 283 -10.04 2.57 25.31
C ASP A 283 -10.30 3.40 26.58
N GLN A 284 -9.42 4.36 26.89
CA GLN A 284 -9.58 5.27 28.03
C GLN A 284 -10.80 6.20 27.86
N ASP A 285 -10.91 6.89 26.73
CA ASP A 285 -11.93 7.90 26.48
C ASP A 285 -13.32 7.27 26.32
N SER A 286 -13.39 6.04 25.82
CA SER A 286 -14.63 5.27 25.69
C SER A 286 -15.34 5.01 27.02
N SER A 287 -14.60 5.02 28.14
CA SER A 287 -15.13 4.80 29.48
C SER A 287 -15.84 6.03 30.07
N GLY A 288 -15.49 7.24 29.61
CA GLY A 288 -16.01 8.50 30.14
C GLY A 288 -15.59 8.82 31.59
N LEU A 289 -14.66 8.07 32.17
CA LEU A 289 -14.25 8.21 33.58
C LEU A 289 -13.05 9.14 33.80
N GLN A 290 -12.43 9.64 32.73
CA GLN A 290 -11.19 10.41 32.77
C GLN A 290 -11.45 11.93 32.71
N THR A 291 -10.64 12.71 33.43
CA THR A 291 -10.69 14.18 33.41
C THR A 291 -10.02 14.79 32.17
N THR A 292 -9.13 14.05 31.52
CA THR A 292 -8.42 14.46 30.31
C THR A 292 -8.69 13.45 29.22
N THR A 293 -9.44 13.87 28.19
CA THR A 293 -9.74 13.03 27.02
C THR A 293 -9.01 13.55 25.79
N LEU A 294 -8.57 12.64 24.92
CA LEU A 294 -8.11 12.98 23.58
C LEU A 294 -9.30 13.21 22.67
N PHE A 295 -10.22 12.25 22.62
CA PHE A 295 -11.46 12.34 21.85
C PHE A 295 -12.36 13.44 22.41
N LEU A 296 -12.96 14.21 21.50
CA LEU A 296 -13.90 15.28 21.82
C LEU A 296 -15.27 14.73 22.24
N ASP A 297 -15.62 13.53 21.75
CA ASP A 297 -16.85 12.82 22.07
C ASP A 297 -16.55 11.35 22.44
N PRO A 298 -16.95 10.86 23.63
CA PRO A 298 -16.80 9.45 24.01
C PRO A 298 -17.48 8.46 23.05
N GLU A 299 -18.54 8.85 22.35
CA GLU A 299 -19.17 8.00 21.34
C GLU A 299 -18.29 7.80 20.12
N ASP A 300 -17.55 8.82 19.69
CA ASP A 300 -16.56 8.68 18.62
C ASP A 300 -15.41 7.79 19.06
N ALA A 301 -14.95 7.90 20.31
CA ALA A 301 -13.95 6.99 20.86
C ALA A 301 -14.45 5.53 20.83
N ARG A 302 -15.70 5.27 21.27
CA ARG A 302 -16.31 3.94 21.19
C ARG A 302 -16.45 3.42 19.76
N ASP A 303 -16.71 4.32 18.81
CA ASP A 303 -16.95 3.96 17.41
C ASP A 303 -15.67 3.83 16.58
N PHE A 304 -14.56 4.37 17.08
CA PHE A 304 -13.30 4.43 16.38
C PHE A 304 -12.60 3.08 16.37
N ALA A 305 -12.27 2.61 15.17
CA ALA A 305 -11.42 1.46 14.99
C ALA A 305 -10.25 1.81 14.05
N LEU A 306 -9.07 1.38 14.47
CA LEU A 306 -7.83 1.58 13.72
C LEU A 306 -7.83 0.67 12.50
N LEU A 307 -7.39 1.24 11.37
CA LEU A 307 -7.18 0.49 10.14
C LEU A 307 -6.05 -0.53 10.31
N GLU A 308 -4.99 -0.14 11.02
CA GLU A 308 -3.88 -1.01 11.40
C GLU A 308 -3.82 -1.19 12.92
N ASN A 309 -4.21 -2.38 13.39
CA ASN A 309 -4.06 -2.78 14.79
C ASN A 309 -3.13 -4.00 14.89
N ARG A 310 -1.82 -3.77 14.75
CA ARG A 310 -0.80 -4.85 14.75
C ARG A 310 -0.88 -5.73 15.99
N SER A 311 -1.06 -5.13 17.17
CA SER A 311 -1.18 -5.88 18.42
C SER A 311 -2.32 -6.90 18.37
N ALA A 312 -3.48 -6.54 17.81
CA ALA A 312 -4.59 -7.46 17.60
C ALA A 312 -4.27 -8.50 16.52
N TRP A 313 -3.64 -8.08 15.42
CA TRP A 313 -3.30 -8.96 14.30
C TRP A 313 -2.28 -10.04 14.68
N ASP A 314 -1.31 -9.70 15.51
CA ASP A 314 -0.30 -10.62 16.03
C ASP A 314 -0.94 -11.70 16.95
N ARG A 315 -2.10 -11.40 17.55
CA ARG A 315 -2.93 -12.36 18.29
C ARG A 315 -3.89 -13.15 17.39
N GLY A 316 -3.91 -12.88 16.09
CA GLY A 316 -4.78 -13.54 15.12
C GLY A 316 -6.21 -12.97 15.04
N GLU A 317 -6.52 -11.89 15.77
CA GLU A 317 -7.84 -11.24 15.72
C GLU A 317 -8.08 -10.63 14.33
N LEU A 318 -9.32 -10.63 13.84
CA LEU A 318 -9.65 -9.99 12.57
C LEU A 318 -9.72 -8.45 12.73
N PRO A 319 -9.42 -7.66 11.69
CA PRO A 319 -9.70 -6.22 11.72
C PRO A 319 -11.20 -5.98 12.00
N GLU A 320 -11.49 -5.06 12.91
CA GLU A 320 -12.86 -4.77 13.32
C GLU A 320 -13.69 -4.24 12.14
N GLY A 321 -14.92 -4.75 12.00
CA GLY A 321 -15.81 -4.40 10.88
C GLY A 321 -15.41 -4.95 9.51
N SER A 322 -14.39 -5.82 9.43
CA SER A 322 -13.94 -6.42 8.17
C SER A 322 -14.62 -7.76 7.86
N VAL A 323 -14.60 -8.13 6.57
CA VAL A 323 -14.89 -9.48 6.08
C VAL A 323 -13.63 -10.09 5.49
N VAL A 324 -13.56 -11.42 5.43
CA VAL A 324 -12.42 -12.13 4.84
C VAL A 324 -12.71 -12.43 3.36
N GLU A 325 -11.79 -12.04 2.48
CA GLU A 325 -11.80 -12.42 1.06
C GLU A 325 -10.48 -13.11 0.70
N ASP A 326 -10.57 -14.35 0.22
CA ASP A 326 -9.41 -15.11 -0.26
C ASP A 326 -9.33 -15.06 -1.80
N ILE A 327 -8.20 -14.59 -2.33
CA ILE A 327 -7.90 -14.57 -3.75
C ILE A 327 -6.90 -15.67 -4.08
N CYS A 328 -7.30 -16.59 -4.96
CA CYS A 328 -6.44 -17.65 -5.46
C CYS A 328 -5.36 -17.08 -6.39
N PRO A 329 -4.07 -17.41 -6.20
CA PRO A 329 -2.97 -16.87 -7.02
C PRO A 329 -2.87 -17.61 -8.36
N THR A 330 -3.98 -17.68 -9.09
CA THR A 330 -4.11 -18.36 -10.38
C THR A 330 -3.22 -17.68 -11.42
N ARG A 331 -2.49 -18.47 -12.21
CA ARG A 331 -1.63 -17.95 -13.28
C ARG A 331 -2.38 -16.98 -14.19
N ASN A 332 -1.70 -15.90 -14.59
CA ASN A 332 -2.17 -14.84 -15.47
C ASN A 332 -3.35 -14.02 -14.90
N LEU A 333 -3.50 -13.98 -13.59
CA LEU A 333 -4.44 -13.11 -12.88
C LEU A 333 -3.72 -11.84 -12.43
N LEU A 334 -4.14 -10.69 -12.98
CA LEU A 334 -3.82 -9.39 -12.41
C LEU A 334 -4.72 -9.12 -11.21
N VAL A 335 -4.13 -8.67 -10.11
CA VAL A 335 -4.82 -8.11 -8.96
C VAL A 335 -4.33 -6.69 -8.71
N VAL A 336 -5.26 -5.80 -8.35
CA VAL A 336 -4.97 -4.41 -7.97
C VAL A 336 -5.78 -4.06 -6.72
N PHE A 337 -5.16 -3.40 -5.76
CA PHE A 337 -5.85 -2.86 -4.58
C PHE A 337 -5.17 -1.59 -4.07
N ASP A 338 -5.92 -0.83 -3.27
CA ASP A 338 -5.41 0.38 -2.65
C ASP A 338 -4.47 0.05 -1.49
N SER A 339 -3.23 0.56 -1.55
CA SER A 339 -2.18 0.24 -0.59
C SER A 339 -2.47 0.79 0.82
N VAL A 340 -3.28 1.84 0.91
CA VAL A 340 -3.65 2.52 2.16
C VAL A 340 -4.87 1.89 2.79
N MET A 341 -5.82 1.33 2.03
CA MET A 341 -7.11 0.88 2.58
C MET A 341 -7.18 -0.59 2.99
N LEU A 342 -6.33 -1.45 2.43
CA LEU A 342 -6.60 -2.89 2.47
C LEU A 342 -5.58 -3.66 3.31
N PRO A 343 -5.93 -4.02 4.57
CA PRO A 343 -5.19 -5.02 5.31
C PRO A 343 -5.24 -6.35 4.57
N HIS A 344 -4.11 -7.02 4.47
CA HIS A 344 -4.02 -8.30 3.80
C HIS A 344 -2.84 -9.13 4.30
N GLN A 345 -2.87 -10.42 3.99
CA GLN A 345 -1.83 -11.39 4.30
C GLN A 345 -1.71 -12.40 3.15
N VAL A 346 -0.61 -13.16 3.13
CA VAL A 346 -0.48 -14.33 2.24
C VAL A 346 -0.52 -15.57 3.10
N GLU A 347 -1.53 -16.41 2.86
CA GLU A 347 -1.69 -17.69 3.55
C GLU A 347 -0.51 -18.62 3.26
N VAL A 348 -0.33 -19.61 4.14
CA VAL A 348 0.74 -20.60 3.98
C VAL A 348 0.60 -21.34 2.66
N ILE A 349 1.71 -21.43 1.92
CA ILE A 349 1.81 -22.29 0.73
C ILE A 349 2.02 -23.73 1.19
N LYS A 350 1.12 -24.62 0.79
CA LYS A 350 1.18 -26.04 1.10
C LYS A 350 2.07 -26.80 0.11
N GLU A 351 1.93 -26.50 -1.17
CA GLU A 351 2.63 -27.19 -2.28
C GLU A 351 2.83 -26.25 -3.47
N GLY A 352 3.90 -26.45 -4.24
CA GLY A 352 4.22 -25.69 -5.46
C GLY A 352 4.99 -24.37 -5.21
N ASN A 353 5.20 -23.62 -6.30
CA ASN A 353 5.83 -22.30 -6.30
C ASN A 353 4.83 -21.21 -6.64
N ARG A 354 4.60 -20.30 -5.70
CA ARG A 354 3.81 -19.08 -5.92
C ARG A 354 4.74 -18.00 -6.43
N ILE A 355 4.62 -17.71 -7.72
CA ILE A 355 5.43 -16.73 -8.44
C ILE A 355 4.54 -15.54 -8.79
N ALA A 356 5.07 -14.32 -8.71
CA ALA A 356 4.36 -13.13 -9.17
C ALA A 356 5.33 -12.09 -9.74
N LEU A 357 4.87 -11.36 -10.75
CA LEU A 357 5.38 -10.04 -11.09
C LEU A 357 4.57 -9.02 -10.32
N ALA A 358 5.19 -8.26 -9.42
CA ALA A 358 4.50 -7.42 -8.46
C ALA A 358 5.15 -6.06 -8.32
N GLY A 359 4.41 -5.10 -7.80
CA GLY A 359 4.93 -3.77 -7.61
C GLY A 359 3.97 -2.85 -6.89
N TRP A 360 4.43 -1.61 -6.75
CA TRP A 360 3.64 -0.52 -6.22
C TRP A 360 3.72 0.65 -7.18
N PHE A 361 2.57 1.23 -7.52
CA PHE A 361 2.53 2.53 -8.15
C PHE A 361 2.50 3.60 -7.07
N HIS A 362 3.40 4.56 -7.19
CA HIS A 362 3.60 5.60 -6.21
C HIS A 362 2.82 6.86 -6.60
N GLU A 363 2.38 7.61 -5.61
CA GLU A 363 1.88 8.97 -5.75
C GLU A 363 2.71 9.91 -4.87
N GLN A 364 2.64 11.20 -5.14
CA GLN A 364 3.32 12.20 -4.32
C GLN A 364 2.77 12.18 -2.88
N THR A 365 3.65 12.24 -1.89
CA THR A 365 3.24 12.43 -0.49
C THR A 365 2.71 13.84 -0.28
N GLN A 366 2.11 14.10 0.89
CA GLN A 366 1.89 15.48 1.30
C GLN A 366 3.24 16.22 1.33
N GLU A 367 3.27 17.45 0.83
CA GLU A 367 4.46 18.29 0.91
C GLU A 367 4.80 18.58 2.37
N PHE A 368 6.09 18.48 2.69
CA PHE A 368 6.59 18.93 3.98
C PHE A 368 6.33 20.44 4.08
N PRO A 369 5.67 20.94 5.13
CA PRO A 369 5.31 22.35 5.23
C PRO A 369 6.55 23.18 5.62
N VAL A 370 7.42 23.46 4.64
CA VAL A 370 8.70 24.17 4.82
C VAL A 370 8.51 25.49 5.56
N ASP A 371 7.42 26.21 5.28
CA ASP A 371 7.11 27.51 5.89
C ASP A 371 6.96 27.45 7.42
N LEU A 372 6.58 26.29 7.98
CA LEU A 372 6.48 26.10 9.43
C LEU A 372 7.84 26.04 10.11
N PHE A 373 8.86 25.58 9.39
CA PHE A 373 10.20 25.38 9.92
C PHE A 373 11.19 26.47 9.46
N ALA A 374 10.84 27.27 8.46
CA ALA A 374 11.62 28.42 8.03
C ALA A 374 11.49 29.63 8.98
N GLN A 375 10.54 29.61 9.91
CA GLN A 375 10.27 30.69 10.88
C GLN A 375 10.91 30.47 12.26
N THR A 376 11.58 29.34 12.47
CA THR A 376 12.42 29.04 13.64
C THR A 376 13.88 29.25 13.30
#